data_AF-A0A1Z9E344-F1
#
_entry.id   AF-A0A1Z9E344-F1
#
_cell.length_a   1.000
_cell.length_b   1.000
_cell.length_c   1.000
_cell.angle_alpha   90.00
_cell.angle_beta   90.00
_cell.angle_gamma   90.00
#
_symmetry.space_group_name_H-M   'P 1'
#
loop_
_entity.id
_entity.type
_entity.pdbx_description
1 polymer ?
#
loop_
_entity_poly.entity_id
_entity_poly.type
_entity_poly.pdbx_seq_one_letter_code
_entity_poly.pdbx_strand_id
1 'polypeptide(L)'
;EDRITRLDPHWKYKYPKTDQIKEEADALVEGISPLEATASFSGSDPKSSASELPPDSETSQKPSKENLKAALDLPGEKEVKQAVHLLSSLPPELLGLAREPHGACSVVSGVLLHPKDSVRDRQVSILQSLGAAGITEESMYAKPKLATLTCEQKLALLEECMGSLNELSDVQLKKFRKLTEELINADNQVDLFEWTLHKIIEDFMIRKLSPHTPLHGNVSLRRRLPECSTALGALAHFGQENGDPLPAYEKGFRALNRKRPVSLPPLKKCGLEQLDKALVRLTQMTPLAKRSFLEACLKTIEHDGKKTGIELQILRGLAAALSCPLRLFKISDQESSKSS
;
A
#
# COMPACT_ATOMS: atom_id res chain seq x y z
N GLU A 1 30.50 -23.34 -7.04
CA GLU A 1 31.20 -24.26 -6.10
C GLU A 1 32.52 -23.66 -5.61
N ASP A 2 33.29 -22.99 -6.48
CA ASP A 2 34.52 -22.25 -6.12
C ASP A 2 34.43 -21.17 -5.03
N ARG A 3 33.22 -20.72 -4.68
CA ARG A 3 33.02 -19.77 -3.55
C ARG A 3 33.00 -20.48 -2.19
N ILE A 4 32.58 -21.74 -2.13
CA ILE A 4 32.42 -22.50 -0.88
C ILE A 4 33.77 -23.05 -0.42
N THR A 5 34.56 -23.59 -1.35
CA THR A 5 35.94 -24.05 -1.09
C THR A 5 36.90 -22.92 -0.69
N ARG A 6 36.57 -21.67 -1.03
CA ARG A 6 37.34 -20.48 -0.62
C ARG A 6 37.10 -20.08 0.84
N LEU A 7 35.96 -20.49 1.41
CA LEU A 7 35.56 -20.19 2.79
C LEU A 7 35.82 -21.37 3.74
N ASP A 8 35.68 -22.61 3.27
CA ASP A 8 36.02 -23.83 4.00
C ASP A 8 36.79 -24.81 3.11
N PRO A 9 38.14 -24.86 3.23
CA PRO A 9 38.98 -25.76 2.43
C PRO A 9 38.76 -27.25 2.71
N HIS A 10 38.10 -27.61 3.82
CA HIS A 10 37.86 -29.00 4.21
C HIS A 10 36.42 -29.46 3.91
N TRP A 11 35.66 -28.66 3.16
CA TRP A 11 34.28 -28.96 2.80
C TRP A 11 34.15 -30.29 2.06
N LYS A 12 33.53 -31.29 2.69
CA LYS A 12 33.42 -32.68 2.18
C LYS A 12 32.26 -32.92 1.19
N TYR A 13 31.76 -31.89 0.52
CA TYR A 13 30.68 -31.98 -0.48
C TYR A 13 29.42 -32.75 -0.01
N LYS A 14 29.15 -32.73 1.29
CA LYS A 14 27.93 -33.30 1.88
C LYS A 14 27.21 -32.19 2.62
N TYR A 15 26.04 -31.83 2.11
CA TYR A 15 25.12 -30.98 2.86
C TYR A 15 24.68 -31.72 4.13
N PRO A 16 24.65 -31.05 5.29
CA PRO A 16 24.07 -31.63 6.49
C PRO A 16 22.61 -32.01 6.20
N LYS A 17 22.16 -33.14 6.75
CA LYS A 17 20.75 -33.57 6.66
C LYS A 17 19.92 -32.63 7.53
N THR A 18 19.53 -31.48 6.97
CA THR A 18 18.74 -30.44 7.63
C THR A 18 17.41 -30.96 8.15
N ASP A 19 16.90 -32.02 7.53
CA ASP A 19 15.62 -32.68 7.82
C ASP A 19 15.64 -33.47 9.14
N GLN A 20 16.82 -33.63 9.76
CA GLN A 20 17.02 -34.35 11.01
C GLN A 20 17.52 -33.45 12.15
N ILE A 21 17.64 -32.14 11.90
CA ILE A 21 17.95 -31.17 12.94
C ILE A 21 16.67 -30.96 13.76
N LYS A 22 16.60 -31.58 14.93
CA LYS A 22 15.64 -31.19 15.96
C LYS A 22 16.20 -29.96 16.66
N GLU A 23 15.58 -28.82 16.46
CA GLU A 23 15.77 -27.67 17.35
C GLU A 23 15.14 -28.03 18.70
N GLU A 24 15.98 -28.39 19.68
CA GLU A 24 15.59 -28.25 21.08
C GLU A 24 15.67 -26.76 21.41
N ALA A 25 14.53 -26.08 21.33
CA ALA A 25 14.41 -24.73 21.85
C ALA A 25 14.52 -24.80 23.38
N ASP A 26 15.60 -24.26 23.94
CA ASP A 26 15.76 -24.05 25.38
C ASP A 26 14.69 -23.07 25.89
N ALA A 27 13.52 -23.61 26.22
CA ALA A 27 12.37 -22.91 26.79
C ALA A 27 12.55 -22.65 28.30
N LEU A 28 13.71 -22.14 28.72
CA LEU A 28 14.04 -21.92 30.14
C LEU A 28 14.50 -20.49 30.50
N VAL A 29 14.37 -19.51 29.61
CA VAL A 29 14.71 -18.10 29.95
C VAL A 29 13.51 -17.15 30.09
N GLU A 30 12.30 -17.51 29.66
CA GLU A 30 11.13 -16.65 29.90
C GLU A 30 9.96 -17.48 30.42
N GLY A 31 9.66 -17.31 31.71
CA GLY A 31 8.60 -18.00 32.44
C GLY A 31 7.20 -17.73 31.90
N ILE A 32 6.83 -18.40 30.82
CA ILE A 32 5.50 -18.39 30.22
C ILE A 32 4.98 -19.83 30.22
N SER A 33 3.86 -20.07 30.93
CA SER A 33 3.23 -21.38 31.03
C SER A 33 2.60 -21.83 29.70
N PRO A 34 2.66 -23.13 29.35
CA PRO A 34 2.30 -23.62 28.03
C PRO A 34 0.81 -23.99 27.92
N LEU A 35 0.00 -23.09 27.36
CA LEU A 35 -1.20 -23.47 26.60
C LEU A 35 -1.33 -22.50 25.42
N GLU A 36 -1.48 -23.07 24.22
CA GLU A 36 -1.67 -22.40 22.92
C GLU A 36 -0.43 -22.03 22.10
N ALA A 37 0.58 -22.92 22.06
CA ALA A 37 1.55 -22.96 20.97
C ALA A 37 1.29 -24.19 20.07
N THR A 38 0.37 -24.07 19.12
CA THR A 38 0.21 -25.03 18.02
C THR A 38 0.05 -24.29 16.70
N ALA A 39 1.17 -23.96 16.06
CA ALA A 39 1.22 -23.71 14.63
C ALA A 39 1.46 -25.06 13.93
N SER A 40 0.39 -25.68 13.45
CA SER A 40 0.47 -26.91 12.64
C SER A 40 0.33 -26.54 11.17
N PHE A 41 1.44 -26.68 10.42
CA PHE A 41 1.46 -26.71 8.96
C PHE A 41 1.21 -28.16 8.55
N SER A 42 0.10 -28.41 7.85
CA SER A 42 -0.23 -29.73 7.31
C SER A 42 -0.45 -29.62 5.81
N GLY A 43 0.38 -30.35 5.05
CA GLY A 43 0.13 -30.78 3.69
C GLY A 43 -0.05 -32.31 3.68
N SER A 44 -1.21 -32.73 3.17
CA SER A 44 -1.73 -34.08 2.89
C SER A 44 -0.85 -34.89 1.92
N ASP A 45 -0.84 -36.24 1.78
CA ASP A 45 -1.78 -37.36 2.04
C ASP A 45 -1.06 -38.72 1.72
N PRO A 46 -1.65 -39.96 1.73
CA PRO A 46 -2.88 -40.47 2.38
C PRO A 46 -2.73 -41.87 3.04
N LYS A 47 -3.72 -42.30 3.86
CA LYS A 47 -4.26 -43.68 3.85
C LYS A 47 -5.52 -43.87 4.73
N SER A 48 -6.64 -44.15 4.05
CA SER A 48 -7.67 -45.17 4.31
C SER A 48 -8.14 -45.47 5.74
N SER A 49 -9.41 -45.20 6.05
CA SER A 49 -10.44 -46.24 6.30
C SER A 49 -11.85 -45.64 6.41
N ALA A 50 -12.83 -46.43 5.99
CA ALA A 50 -14.25 -46.18 5.77
C ALA A 50 -15.11 -45.91 7.02
N SER A 51 -16.23 -45.17 6.89
CA SER A 51 -17.60 -45.73 6.81
C SER A 51 -18.68 -44.64 6.61
N GLU A 52 -19.87 -45.10 6.23
CA GLU A 52 -21.00 -44.46 5.53
C GLU A 52 -21.82 -43.32 6.21
N LEU A 53 -22.54 -42.60 5.33
CA LEU A 53 -23.54 -41.51 5.36
C LEU A 53 -24.95 -41.91 5.94
N PRO A 54 -26.04 -41.09 5.89
CA PRO A 54 -26.33 -39.66 6.25
C PRO A 54 -27.74 -39.53 6.93
N PRO A 55 -28.59 -38.48 6.77
CA PRO A 55 -28.42 -37.01 6.63
C PRO A 55 -29.17 -36.21 7.73
N ASP A 56 -28.88 -34.92 7.90
CA ASP A 56 -29.97 -33.92 7.80
C ASP A 56 -29.44 -32.49 7.67
N SER A 57 -30.26 -31.72 6.96
CA SER A 57 -29.97 -30.44 6.33
C SER A 57 -30.24 -29.30 7.31
N GLU A 58 -29.37 -28.28 7.35
CA GLU A 58 -29.83 -26.89 7.45
C GLU A 58 -28.73 -25.88 7.10
N THR A 59 -29.03 -25.10 6.08
CA THR A 59 -28.26 -24.01 5.50
C THR A 59 -28.13 -22.85 6.49
N SER A 60 -26.89 -22.53 6.89
CA SER A 60 -26.56 -21.24 7.50
C SER A 60 -25.22 -20.75 6.96
N GLN A 61 -25.29 -20.02 5.84
CA GLN A 61 -24.15 -19.26 5.31
C GLN A 61 -23.84 -18.10 6.28
N LYS A 62 -22.84 -18.31 7.14
CA LYS A 62 -22.16 -17.23 7.86
C LYS A 62 -21.28 -16.46 6.86
N PRO A 63 -21.29 -15.11 6.84
CA PRO A 63 -20.34 -14.35 6.02
C PRO A 63 -18.92 -14.58 6.54
N SER A 64 -18.03 -14.96 5.63
CA SER A 64 -16.68 -15.42 5.88
C SER A 64 -15.80 -14.33 6.50
N LYS A 65 -15.35 -14.57 7.74
CA LYS A 65 -14.33 -13.77 8.45
C LYS A 65 -12.91 -13.97 7.88
N GLU A 66 -12.75 -14.78 6.84
CA GLU A 66 -11.44 -15.29 6.37
C GLU A 66 -10.72 -14.33 5.40
N ASN A 67 -11.42 -13.44 4.70
CA ASN A 67 -10.79 -12.56 3.71
C ASN A 67 -10.03 -11.36 4.33
N LEU A 68 -10.26 -11.05 5.61
CA LEU A 68 -9.77 -9.81 6.26
C LEU A 68 -8.37 -9.93 6.88
N LYS A 69 -7.96 -11.11 7.35
CA LYS A 69 -6.55 -11.36 7.74
C LYS A 69 -5.65 -11.45 6.51
N ALA A 70 -6.20 -12.02 5.43
CA ALA A 70 -5.59 -12.12 4.12
C ALA A 70 -5.47 -10.78 3.36
N ALA A 71 -5.71 -9.60 3.94
CA ALA A 71 -5.38 -8.34 3.30
C ALA A 71 -3.97 -7.82 3.70
N LEU A 72 -3.37 -8.39 4.75
CA LEU A 72 -2.16 -7.85 5.41
C LEU A 72 -1.01 -8.89 5.56
N ASP A 73 -1.25 -10.17 5.30
CA ASP A 73 -0.23 -11.25 5.30
C ASP A 73 0.43 -11.44 3.89
N LEU A 74 0.95 -12.61 3.51
CA LEU A 74 1.48 -12.91 2.14
C LEU A 74 0.39 -12.97 1.04
N PRO A 75 0.67 -12.53 -0.21
CA PRO A 75 -0.31 -12.51 -1.31
C PRO A 75 -0.75 -13.93 -1.69
N GLY A 76 -2.06 -14.11 -1.90
CA GLY A 76 -2.61 -15.36 -2.42
C GLY A 76 -2.56 -15.42 -3.95
N GLU A 77 -2.89 -16.58 -4.51
CA GLU A 77 -2.83 -16.79 -5.97
C GLU A 77 -3.74 -15.84 -6.76
N LYS A 78 -4.88 -15.44 -6.18
CA LYS A 78 -5.83 -14.53 -6.85
C LYS A 78 -5.24 -13.13 -6.97
N GLU A 79 -4.61 -12.64 -5.91
CA GLU A 79 -3.98 -11.32 -5.87
C GLU A 79 -2.78 -11.27 -6.82
N VAL A 80 -1.99 -12.35 -6.88
CA VAL A 80 -0.87 -12.46 -7.84
C VAL A 80 -1.39 -12.41 -9.28
N LYS A 81 -2.44 -13.17 -9.61
CA LYS A 81 -3.05 -13.14 -10.95
C LYS A 81 -3.57 -11.75 -11.32
N GLN A 82 -4.15 -11.02 -10.36
CA GLN A 82 -4.60 -9.64 -10.55
C GLN A 82 -3.42 -8.69 -10.82
N ALA A 83 -2.34 -8.79 -10.04
CA ALA A 83 -1.13 -8.00 -10.25
C ALA A 83 -0.55 -8.21 -11.65
N VAL A 84 -0.45 -9.48 -12.08
CA VAL A 84 0.06 -9.84 -13.42
C VAL A 84 -0.84 -9.27 -14.51
N HIS A 85 -2.17 -9.39 -14.38
CA HIS A 85 -3.10 -8.83 -15.35
C HIS A 85 -2.97 -7.29 -15.43
N LEU A 86 -2.90 -6.61 -14.29
CA LEU A 86 -2.74 -5.16 -14.24
C LEU A 86 -1.43 -4.71 -14.91
N LEU A 87 -0.30 -5.34 -14.57
CA LEU A 87 0.99 -5.05 -15.20
C LEU A 87 0.99 -5.34 -16.70
N SER A 88 0.34 -6.43 -17.14
CA SER A 88 0.23 -6.78 -18.56
C SER A 88 -0.61 -5.79 -19.38
N SER A 89 -1.46 -5.00 -18.70
CA SER A 89 -2.27 -3.96 -19.34
C SER A 89 -1.53 -2.63 -19.55
N LEU A 90 -0.33 -2.47 -18.96
CA LEU A 90 0.47 -1.25 -19.09
C LEU A 90 1.22 -1.23 -20.43
N PRO A 91 1.34 -0.06 -21.08
CA PRO A 91 2.14 0.09 -22.29
C PRO A 91 3.59 -0.37 -22.06
N PRO A 92 4.15 -1.24 -22.92
CA PRO A 92 5.49 -1.80 -22.72
C PRO A 92 6.59 -0.73 -22.74
N GLU A 93 6.37 0.38 -23.45
CA GLU A 93 7.31 1.51 -23.46
C GLU A 93 7.40 2.19 -22.10
N LEU A 94 6.26 2.35 -21.40
CA LEU A 94 6.22 2.94 -20.07
C LEU A 94 6.83 1.99 -19.03
N LEU A 95 6.60 0.69 -19.16
CA LEU A 95 7.27 -0.32 -18.34
C LEU A 95 8.78 -0.34 -18.56
N GLY A 96 9.22 -0.19 -19.81
CA GLY A 96 10.65 -0.05 -20.15
C GLY A 96 11.27 1.15 -19.44
N LEU A 97 10.62 2.32 -19.52
CA LEU A 97 11.07 3.53 -18.82
C LEU A 97 11.06 3.34 -17.29
N ALA A 98 10.00 2.78 -16.72
CA ALA A 98 9.87 2.56 -15.28
C ALA A 98 10.97 1.65 -14.70
N ARG A 99 11.57 0.79 -15.54
CA ARG A 99 12.63 -0.16 -15.16
C ARG A 99 14.04 0.41 -15.26
N GLU A 100 14.21 1.62 -15.75
CA GLU A 100 15.49 2.32 -15.80
C GLU A 100 15.53 3.46 -14.77
N PRO A 101 16.62 3.70 -14.04
CA PRO A 101 16.63 4.75 -13.00
C PRO A 101 16.31 6.15 -13.53
N HIS A 102 16.82 6.48 -14.72
CA HIS A 102 16.51 7.75 -15.38
C HIS A 102 15.06 7.78 -15.90
N GLY A 103 14.66 6.74 -16.62
CA GLY A 103 13.29 6.59 -17.13
C GLY A 103 12.23 6.62 -16.04
N ALA A 104 12.49 6.03 -14.87
CA ALA A 104 11.61 6.05 -13.71
C ALA A 104 11.40 7.48 -13.19
N CYS A 105 12.46 8.30 -13.15
CA CYS A 105 12.34 9.72 -12.81
C CYS A 105 11.45 10.46 -13.82
N SER A 106 11.58 10.15 -15.11
CA SER A 106 10.79 10.73 -16.19
C SER A 106 9.33 10.28 -16.15
N VAL A 107 9.06 9.02 -15.81
CA VAL A 107 7.69 8.50 -15.65
C VAL A 107 6.98 9.19 -14.49
N VAL A 108 7.61 9.25 -13.31
CA VAL A 108 7.05 9.95 -12.15
C VAL A 108 6.80 11.42 -12.46
N SER A 109 7.77 12.09 -13.08
CA SER A 109 7.65 13.50 -13.47
C SER A 109 6.53 13.71 -14.50
N GLY A 110 6.44 12.85 -15.52
CA GLY A 110 5.40 12.88 -16.54
C GLY A 110 4.00 12.63 -15.98
N VAL A 111 3.88 11.79 -14.96
CA VAL A 111 2.63 11.55 -14.21
C VAL A 111 2.17 12.80 -13.47
N LEU A 112 3.11 13.58 -12.92
CA LEU A 112 2.85 14.84 -12.21
C LEU A 112 2.60 16.03 -13.11
N LEU A 113 2.91 15.94 -14.41
CA LEU A 113 2.62 17.04 -15.32
C LEU A 113 1.12 17.27 -15.39
N HIS A 114 0.71 18.51 -15.12
CA HIS A 114 -0.67 18.92 -15.11
C HIS A 114 -1.26 18.93 -16.54
N PRO A 115 -2.55 18.60 -16.74
CA PRO A 115 -3.19 18.62 -18.07
C PRO A 115 -3.29 20.04 -18.65
N LYS A 116 -3.54 21.05 -17.81
CA LYS A 116 -3.61 22.46 -18.21
C LYS A 116 -2.24 23.02 -18.63
N ASP A 117 -2.17 23.56 -19.84
CA ASP A 117 -0.95 24.09 -20.46
C ASP A 117 -0.24 25.13 -19.60
N SER A 118 -0.98 26.11 -19.04
CA SER A 118 -0.40 27.18 -18.24
C SER A 118 0.35 26.71 -16.98
N VAL A 119 -0.08 25.59 -16.38
CA VAL A 119 0.58 24.99 -15.22
C VAL A 119 1.76 24.15 -15.71
N ARG A 120 1.54 23.38 -16.77
CA ARG A 120 2.56 22.52 -17.37
C ARG A 120 3.79 23.30 -17.83
N ASP A 121 3.63 24.50 -18.39
CA ASP A 121 4.77 25.33 -18.81
C ASP A 121 5.67 25.71 -17.63
N ARG A 122 5.07 25.95 -16.45
CA ARG A 122 5.81 26.19 -15.20
C ARG A 122 6.52 24.92 -14.75
N GLN A 123 5.84 23.78 -14.77
CA GLN A 123 6.41 22.48 -14.42
C GLN A 123 7.55 22.08 -15.37
N VAL A 124 7.46 22.38 -16.66
CA VAL A 124 8.53 22.18 -17.64
C VAL A 124 9.75 23.06 -17.30
N SER A 125 9.53 24.30 -16.89
CA SER A 125 10.61 25.18 -16.42
C SER A 125 11.30 24.63 -15.15
N ILE A 126 10.52 24.02 -14.25
CA ILE A 126 11.03 23.32 -13.06
C ILE A 126 11.86 22.09 -13.48
N LEU A 127 11.38 21.29 -14.44
CA LEU A 127 12.12 20.13 -14.97
C LEU A 127 13.45 20.54 -15.61
N GLN A 128 13.46 21.63 -16.38
CA GLN A 128 14.67 22.14 -17.03
C GLN A 128 15.70 22.67 -16.03
N SER A 129 15.26 23.22 -14.90
CA SER A 129 16.14 23.83 -13.90
C SER A 129 16.64 22.86 -12.84
N LEU A 130 15.81 21.89 -12.42
CA LEU A 130 16.12 20.96 -11.33
C LEU A 130 16.35 19.51 -11.79
N GLY A 131 15.81 19.14 -12.96
CA GLY A 131 15.93 17.80 -13.53
C GLY A 131 17.33 17.50 -14.05
N ALA A 132 17.64 16.21 -14.17
CA ALA A 132 18.81 15.76 -14.90
C ALA A 132 18.58 15.93 -16.42
N ALA A 133 19.67 15.96 -17.18
CA ALA A 133 19.62 16.08 -18.64
C ALA A 133 18.79 14.94 -19.24
N GLY A 134 17.82 15.27 -20.11
CA GLY A 134 16.95 14.30 -20.77
C GLY A 134 15.62 14.01 -20.03
N ILE A 135 15.51 14.32 -18.73
CA ILE A 135 14.26 14.06 -17.97
C ILE A 135 13.10 14.85 -18.55
N THR A 136 13.32 16.10 -18.97
CA THR A 136 12.24 16.96 -19.49
C THR A 136 11.63 16.37 -20.75
N GLU A 137 12.48 16.02 -21.71
CA GLU A 137 12.10 15.48 -23.01
C GLU A 137 11.38 14.13 -22.85
N GLU A 138 11.92 13.25 -22.00
CA GLU A 138 11.36 11.93 -21.76
C GLU A 138 10.04 11.98 -20.97
N SER A 139 9.92 12.90 -20.00
CA SER A 139 8.66 13.14 -19.27
C SER A 139 7.56 13.64 -20.21
N MET A 140 7.90 14.57 -21.11
CA MET A 140 6.97 15.09 -22.12
C MET A 140 6.60 14.02 -23.15
N TYR A 141 7.53 13.13 -23.50
CA TYR A 141 7.27 11.99 -24.38
C TYR A 141 6.36 10.92 -23.73
N ALA A 142 6.51 10.70 -22.43
CA ALA A 142 5.71 9.74 -21.67
C ALA A 142 4.28 10.26 -21.40
N LYS A 143 4.13 11.58 -21.16
CA LYS A 143 2.86 12.20 -20.73
C LYS A 143 1.61 11.80 -21.55
N PRO A 144 1.60 11.82 -22.90
CA PRO A 144 0.42 11.42 -23.66
C PRO A 144 0.00 9.97 -23.40
N LYS A 145 0.97 9.07 -23.22
CA LYS A 145 0.72 7.65 -22.90
C LYS A 145 0.25 7.49 -21.46
N LEU A 146 0.78 8.28 -20.54
CA LEU A 146 0.34 8.30 -19.14
C LEU A 146 -1.09 8.84 -19.00
N ALA A 147 -1.50 9.75 -19.88
CA ALA A 147 -2.85 10.31 -19.88
C ALA A 147 -3.94 9.28 -20.22
N THR A 148 -3.60 8.18 -20.92
CA THR A 148 -4.56 7.10 -21.24
C THR A 148 -4.73 6.08 -20.12
N LEU A 149 -3.86 6.11 -19.10
CA LEU A 149 -3.90 5.17 -17.99
C LEU A 149 -4.95 5.55 -16.95
N THR A 150 -5.63 4.54 -16.41
CA THR A 150 -6.46 4.71 -15.21
C THR A 150 -5.59 5.09 -14.01
N CYS A 151 -6.21 5.65 -12.97
CA CYS A 151 -5.50 5.96 -11.73
C CYS A 151 -4.81 4.72 -11.14
N GLU A 152 -5.46 3.55 -11.20
CA GLU A 152 -4.88 2.31 -10.70
C GLU A 152 -3.66 1.87 -11.50
N GLN A 153 -3.72 1.98 -12.84
CA GLN A 153 -2.58 1.70 -13.71
C GLN A 153 -1.42 2.66 -13.45
N LYS A 154 -1.70 3.96 -13.24
CA LYS A 154 -0.66 4.93 -12.87
C LYS A 154 0.02 4.56 -11.56
N LEU A 155 -0.75 4.18 -10.54
CA LEU A 155 -0.19 3.77 -9.25
C LEU A 155 0.64 2.49 -9.36
N ALA A 156 0.19 1.49 -10.12
CA ALA A 156 0.97 0.29 -10.37
C ALA A 156 2.29 0.59 -11.12
N LEU A 157 2.25 1.49 -12.09
CA LEU A 157 3.44 1.94 -12.80
C LEU A 157 4.42 2.69 -11.87
N LEU A 158 3.91 3.49 -10.93
CA LEU A 158 4.73 4.15 -9.91
C LEU A 158 5.37 3.15 -8.95
N GLU A 159 4.63 2.11 -8.54
CA GLU A 159 5.18 1.02 -7.73
C GLU A 159 6.33 0.29 -8.46
N GLU A 160 6.20 0.04 -9.77
CA GLU A 160 7.28 -0.51 -10.59
C GLU A 160 8.51 0.42 -10.62
N CYS A 161 8.30 1.74 -10.70
CA CYS A 161 9.39 2.73 -10.67
C CYS A 161 10.23 2.66 -9.39
N MET A 162 9.64 2.26 -8.24
CA MET A 162 10.35 2.25 -6.95
C MET A 162 11.58 1.34 -6.98
N GLY A 163 11.53 0.24 -7.74
CA GLY A 163 12.68 -0.67 -7.92
C GLY A 163 13.87 0.04 -8.55
N SER A 164 13.65 0.74 -9.67
CA SER A 164 14.72 1.43 -10.39
C SER A 164 15.15 2.74 -9.71
N LEU A 165 14.23 3.43 -9.03
CA LEU A 165 14.58 4.55 -8.16
C LEU A 165 15.49 4.12 -7.00
N ASN A 166 15.48 2.84 -6.62
CA ASN A 166 16.37 2.30 -5.59
C ASN A 166 17.84 2.26 -6.06
N GLU A 167 18.12 2.32 -7.36
CA GLU A 167 19.48 2.34 -7.90
C GLU A 167 20.13 3.74 -7.89
N LEU A 168 19.33 4.81 -7.73
CA LEU A 168 19.85 6.17 -7.65
C LEU A 168 20.77 6.36 -6.43
N SER A 169 21.83 7.16 -6.55
CA SER A 169 22.61 7.59 -5.38
C SER A 169 21.76 8.46 -4.44
N ASP A 170 22.14 8.56 -3.17
CA ASP A 170 21.45 9.41 -2.18
C ASP A 170 21.36 10.88 -2.62
N VAL A 171 22.40 11.38 -3.30
CA VAL A 171 22.43 12.75 -3.83
C VAL A 171 21.41 12.93 -4.95
N GLN A 172 21.35 11.97 -5.88
CA GLN A 172 20.36 11.99 -6.97
C GLN A 172 18.94 11.89 -6.42
N LEU A 173 18.71 11.00 -5.45
CA LEU A 173 17.39 10.82 -4.86
C LEU A 173 16.92 12.06 -4.09
N LYS A 174 17.80 12.73 -3.34
CA LYS A 174 17.46 14.00 -2.67
C LYS A 174 17.13 15.13 -3.66
N LYS A 175 17.84 15.20 -4.79
CA LYS A 175 17.50 16.14 -5.87
C LYS A 175 16.15 15.81 -6.49
N PHE A 176 15.91 14.52 -6.75
CA PHE A 176 14.66 14.04 -7.31
C PHE A 176 13.46 14.27 -6.37
N ARG A 177 13.67 14.13 -5.06
CA ARG A 177 12.69 14.52 -4.03
C ARG A 177 12.27 15.97 -4.19
N LYS A 178 13.24 16.88 -4.21
CA LYS A 178 12.98 18.31 -4.37
C LYS A 178 12.26 18.61 -5.67
N LEU A 179 12.67 17.97 -6.77
CA LEU A 179 12.00 18.12 -8.06
C LEU A 179 10.51 17.74 -7.96
N THR A 180 10.22 16.57 -7.38
CA THR A 180 8.85 16.07 -7.21
C THR A 180 8.01 17.02 -6.34
N GLU A 181 8.57 17.52 -5.25
CA GLU A 181 7.92 18.51 -4.37
C GLU A 181 7.59 19.81 -5.12
N GLU A 182 8.49 20.32 -5.95
CA GLU A 182 8.25 21.55 -6.75
C GLU A 182 7.20 21.31 -7.85
N LEU A 183 7.18 20.12 -8.47
CA LEU A 183 6.19 19.77 -9.49
C LEU A 183 4.78 19.71 -8.92
N ILE A 184 4.60 19.07 -7.77
CA ILE A 184 3.30 18.96 -7.07
C ILE A 184 2.79 20.34 -6.63
N ASN A 185 3.68 21.24 -6.21
CA ASN A 185 3.28 22.55 -5.71
C ASN A 185 3.11 23.62 -6.81
N ALA A 186 3.31 23.27 -8.09
CA ALA A 186 3.42 24.24 -9.19
C ALA A 186 2.15 25.08 -9.44
N ASP A 187 0.98 24.56 -9.08
CA ASP A 187 -0.31 25.27 -9.18
C ASP A 187 -0.88 25.73 -7.83
N ASN A 188 -0.17 25.45 -6.73
CA ASN A 188 -0.61 25.66 -5.34
C ASN A 188 -1.88 24.89 -4.95
N GLN A 189 -2.23 23.82 -5.66
CA GLN A 189 -3.38 22.97 -5.36
C GLN A 189 -2.99 21.50 -5.47
N VAL A 190 -2.88 20.82 -4.34
CA VAL A 190 -2.56 19.39 -4.32
C VAL A 190 -3.85 18.59 -4.46
N ASP A 191 -3.97 17.84 -5.55
CA ASP A 191 -5.08 16.90 -5.73
C ASP A 191 -4.86 15.58 -4.96
N LEU A 192 -5.88 14.72 -4.92
CA LEU A 192 -5.79 13.44 -4.18
C LEU A 192 -4.72 12.50 -4.76
N PHE A 193 -4.57 12.48 -6.08
CA PHE A 193 -3.63 11.60 -6.74
C PHE A 193 -2.19 12.06 -6.47
N GLU A 194 -1.92 13.35 -6.59
CA GLU A 194 -0.65 13.99 -6.22
C GLU A 194 -0.32 13.78 -4.75
N TRP A 195 -1.31 13.92 -3.86
CA TRP A 195 -1.15 13.63 -2.44
C TRP A 195 -0.77 12.17 -2.19
N THR A 196 -1.47 11.22 -2.80
CA THR A 196 -1.16 9.78 -2.67
C THR A 196 0.22 9.46 -3.23
N LEU A 197 0.57 9.97 -4.40
CA LEU A 197 1.89 9.83 -5.02
C LEU A 197 2.98 10.39 -4.10
N HIS A 198 2.77 11.58 -3.55
CA HIS A 198 3.70 12.20 -2.60
C HIS A 198 3.97 11.29 -1.40
N LYS A 199 2.93 10.69 -0.81
CA LYS A 199 3.09 9.77 0.33
C LYS A 199 3.83 8.48 -0.02
N ILE A 200 3.61 7.93 -1.22
CA ILE A 200 4.34 6.76 -1.70
C ILE A 200 5.83 7.07 -1.87
N ILE A 201 6.15 8.18 -2.54
CA ILE A 201 7.53 8.61 -2.79
C ILE A 201 8.22 8.98 -1.47
N GLU A 202 7.53 9.67 -0.56
CA GLU A 202 8.06 10.05 0.75
C GLU A 202 8.41 8.82 1.59
N ASP A 203 7.53 7.82 1.69
CA ASP A 203 7.81 6.56 2.40
C ASP A 203 9.01 5.82 1.80
N PHE A 204 9.05 5.71 0.47
CA PHE A 204 10.18 5.11 -0.25
C PHE A 204 11.50 5.82 0.08
N MET A 205 11.52 7.15 0.03
CA MET A 205 12.72 7.94 0.29
C MET A 205 13.16 7.87 1.75
N ILE A 206 12.23 7.85 2.71
CA ILE A 206 12.56 7.69 4.14
C ILE A 206 13.24 6.34 4.37
N ARG A 207 12.68 5.25 3.81
CA ARG A 207 13.27 3.91 3.95
C ARG A 207 14.67 3.83 3.38
N LYS A 208 14.90 4.45 2.23
CA LYS A 208 16.18 4.42 1.54
C LYS A 208 17.24 5.31 2.17
N LEU A 209 16.91 6.58 2.45
CA LEU A 209 17.87 7.57 2.96
C LEU A 209 18.10 7.49 4.47
N SER A 210 17.22 6.82 5.21
CA SER A 210 17.25 6.80 6.66
C SER A 210 16.87 5.43 7.23
N PRO A 211 17.58 4.34 6.84
CA PRO A 211 17.21 2.96 7.19
C PRO A 211 17.20 2.67 8.69
N HIS A 212 17.93 3.46 9.49
CA HIS A 212 17.98 3.34 10.95
C HIS A 212 16.93 4.17 11.69
N THR A 213 16.10 4.95 10.98
CA THR A 213 15.03 5.72 11.62
C THR A 213 13.89 4.78 12.03
N PRO A 214 13.44 4.81 13.29
CA PRO A 214 12.34 3.97 13.72
C PRO A 214 11.07 4.35 12.96
N LEU A 215 10.56 3.42 12.14
CA LEU A 215 9.34 3.58 11.35
C LEU A 215 8.07 3.64 12.22
N HIS A 216 8.17 3.24 13.48
CA HIS A 216 7.05 3.10 14.39
C HIS A 216 7.35 3.79 15.71
N GLY A 217 6.33 4.44 16.27
CA GLY A 217 6.42 4.95 17.63
C GLY A 217 5.87 3.96 18.64
N ASN A 218 5.63 4.46 19.85
CA ASN A 218 5.16 3.70 21.00
C ASN A 218 3.75 4.11 21.46
N VAL A 219 3.06 4.95 20.68
CA VAL A 219 1.73 5.47 21.07
C VAL A 219 0.64 4.45 20.76
N SER A 220 -0.26 4.23 21.71
CA SER A 220 -1.38 3.32 21.52
C SER A 220 -2.51 3.95 20.69
N LEU A 221 -3.26 3.12 19.98
CA LEU A 221 -4.40 3.53 19.15
C LEU A 221 -5.41 4.40 19.91
N ARG A 222 -5.67 4.07 21.19
CA ARG A 222 -6.64 4.83 22.02
C ARG A 222 -6.29 6.30 22.17
N ARG A 223 -4.99 6.65 22.17
CA ARG A 223 -4.50 8.04 22.26
C ARG A 223 -4.56 8.78 20.93
N ARG A 224 -4.78 8.07 19.82
CA ARG A 224 -4.87 8.60 18.45
C ARG A 224 -6.26 8.48 17.83
N LEU A 225 -7.29 8.15 18.63
CA LEU A 225 -8.67 8.06 18.16
C LEU A 225 -9.18 9.34 17.44
N PRO A 226 -8.83 10.57 17.87
CA PRO A 226 -9.23 11.77 17.12
C PRO A 226 -8.67 11.79 15.70
N GLU A 227 -7.39 11.45 15.54
CA GLU A 227 -6.74 11.43 14.23
C GLU A 227 -7.23 10.27 13.36
N CYS A 228 -7.48 9.09 13.97
CA CYS A 228 -8.14 7.98 13.28
C CYS A 228 -9.56 8.38 12.81
N SER A 229 -10.31 9.10 13.64
CA SER A 229 -11.67 9.58 13.33
C SER A 229 -11.67 10.53 12.14
N THR A 230 -10.71 11.46 12.05
CA THR A 230 -10.53 12.33 10.89
C THR A 230 -10.32 11.53 9.59
N ALA A 231 -9.44 10.52 9.62
CA ALA A 231 -9.13 9.73 8.44
C ALA A 231 -10.26 8.78 8.01
N LEU A 232 -10.94 8.15 8.97
CA LEU A 232 -12.14 7.35 8.69
C LEU A 232 -13.28 8.24 8.16
N GLY A 233 -13.40 9.46 8.68
CA GLY A 233 -14.36 10.45 8.18
C GLY A 233 -14.07 10.83 6.73
N ALA A 234 -12.79 11.04 6.36
CA ALA A 234 -12.41 11.31 4.98
C ALA A 234 -12.83 10.16 4.05
N LEU A 235 -12.50 8.92 4.40
CA LEU A 235 -12.93 7.75 3.63
C LEU A 235 -14.44 7.68 3.47
N ALA A 236 -15.19 7.89 4.55
CA ALA A 236 -16.65 7.83 4.53
C ALA A 236 -17.29 8.94 3.69
N HIS A 237 -16.73 10.16 3.74
CA HIS A 237 -17.23 11.30 2.96
C HIS A 237 -16.89 11.20 1.47
N PHE A 238 -15.68 10.74 1.14
CA PHE A 238 -15.19 10.69 -0.25
C PHE A 238 -15.53 9.38 -0.97
N GLY A 239 -15.94 8.34 -0.24
CA GLY A 239 -16.29 7.03 -0.80
C GLY A 239 -17.74 6.87 -1.27
N GLN A 240 -18.63 7.80 -0.90
CA GLN A 240 -20.04 7.72 -1.26
C GLN A 240 -20.45 8.93 -2.11
N GLU A 241 -20.85 8.67 -3.36
CA GLU A 241 -21.54 9.67 -4.17
C GLU A 241 -23.01 9.76 -3.74
N ASN A 242 -23.39 10.88 -3.11
CA ASN A 242 -24.77 11.19 -2.68
C ASN A 242 -25.37 10.26 -1.60
N GLY A 243 -24.54 9.49 -0.90
CA GLY A 243 -24.94 8.64 0.22
C GLY A 243 -24.74 9.30 1.60
N ASP A 244 -25.33 8.72 2.64
CA ASP A 244 -25.02 9.10 4.01
C ASP A 244 -23.64 8.54 4.41
N PRO A 245 -22.64 9.37 4.76
CA PRO A 245 -21.33 8.90 5.20
C PRO A 245 -21.37 8.21 6.57
N LEU A 246 -22.39 8.44 7.39
CA LEU A 246 -22.43 7.98 8.78
C LEU A 246 -22.34 6.45 8.95
N PRO A 247 -23.04 5.60 8.17
CA PRO A 247 -22.96 4.15 8.31
C PRO A 247 -21.58 3.58 7.97
N ALA A 248 -20.93 4.09 6.92
CA ALA A 248 -19.57 3.69 6.55
C ALA A 248 -18.57 4.08 7.65
N TYR A 249 -18.65 5.32 8.11
CA TYR A 249 -17.83 5.81 9.22
C TYR A 249 -18.05 5.00 10.49
N GLU A 250 -19.31 4.70 10.85
CA GLU A 250 -19.63 3.91 12.04
C GLU A 250 -19.00 2.51 11.94
N LYS A 251 -19.13 1.83 10.80
CA LYS A 251 -18.54 0.50 10.59
C LYS A 251 -17.03 0.50 10.83
N GLY A 252 -16.31 1.50 10.32
CA GLY A 252 -14.89 1.70 10.57
C GLY A 252 -14.57 2.04 12.03
N PHE A 253 -15.25 3.04 12.59
CA PHE A 253 -15.00 3.53 13.95
C PHE A 253 -15.25 2.45 15.02
N ARG A 254 -16.30 1.64 14.85
CA ARG A 254 -16.61 0.52 15.75
C ARG A 254 -15.56 -0.59 15.73
N ALA A 255 -14.80 -0.72 14.64
CA ALA A 255 -13.65 -1.61 14.61
C ALA A 255 -12.51 -1.14 15.53
N LEU A 256 -12.39 0.17 15.75
CA LEU A 256 -11.40 0.77 16.65
C LEU A 256 -11.88 0.89 18.09
N ASN A 257 -13.15 1.25 18.28
CA ASN A 257 -13.72 1.48 19.59
C ASN A 257 -15.20 1.13 19.64
N ARG A 258 -15.54 0.12 20.44
CA ARG A 258 -16.93 -0.33 20.61
C ARG A 258 -17.75 0.52 21.59
N LYS A 259 -17.09 1.23 22.52
CA LYS A 259 -17.76 1.85 23.68
C LYS A 259 -18.04 3.34 23.52
N ARG A 260 -17.24 4.06 22.73
CA ARG A 260 -17.41 5.51 22.56
C ARG A 260 -18.62 5.83 21.66
N PRO A 261 -19.26 6.99 21.87
CA PRO A 261 -20.28 7.48 20.94
C PRO A 261 -19.64 7.71 19.57
N VAL A 262 -20.37 7.35 18.52
CA VAL A 262 -19.99 7.62 17.15
C VAL A 262 -20.32 9.08 16.87
N SER A 263 -19.30 9.83 16.46
CA SER A 263 -19.44 11.21 16.03
C SER A 263 -18.63 11.37 14.76
N LEU A 264 -19.32 11.51 13.63
CA LEU A 264 -18.69 11.75 12.34
C LEU A 264 -18.17 13.19 12.29
N PRO A 265 -16.87 13.43 12.00
CA PRO A 265 -16.38 14.78 11.76
C PRO A 265 -17.01 15.37 10.49
N PRO A 266 -17.33 16.67 10.45
CA PRO A 266 -17.85 17.31 9.23
C PRO A 266 -16.81 17.29 8.11
N LEU A 267 -17.26 17.28 6.86
CA LEU A 267 -16.40 17.23 5.66
C LEU A 267 -15.25 18.26 5.69
N LYS A 268 -15.51 19.48 6.18
CA LYS A 268 -14.50 20.55 6.32
C LYS A 268 -13.32 20.19 7.23
N LYS A 269 -13.44 19.16 8.07
CA LYS A 269 -12.40 18.65 8.96
C LYS A 269 -11.73 17.38 8.44
N CYS A 270 -12.08 16.93 7.24
CA CYS A 270 -11.63 15.66 6.65
C CYS A 270 -10.92 15.84 5.30
N GLY A 271 -10.49 17.05 4.93
CA GLY A 271 -9.73 17.29 3.70
C GLY A 271 -8.28 16.81 3.80
N LEU A 272 -7.55 16.86 2.67
CA LEU A 272 -6.16 16.41 2.56
C LEU A 272 -5.22 17.09 3.58
N GLU A 273 -5.40 18.38 3.82
CA GLU A 273 -4.62 19.11 4.82
C GLU A 273 -4.84 18.57 6.25
N GLN A 274 -6.09 18.19 6.58
CA GLN A 274 -6.40 17.60 7.88
C GLN A 274 -5.90 16.16 7.97
N LEU A 275 -5.87 15.42 6.86
CA LEU A 275 -5.23 14.10 6.78
C LEU A 275 -3.73 14.20 7.03
N ASP A 276 -3.03 15.15 6.40
CA ASP A 276 -1.60 15.35 6.64
C ASP A 276 -1.29 15.67 8.10
N LYS A 277 -2.07 16.58 8.71
CA LYS A 277 -1.95 16.90 10.14
C LYS A 277 -2.21 15.69 11.03
N ALA A 278 -3.18 14.84 10.67
CA ALA A 278 -3.47 13.61 11.39
C ALA A 278 -2.33 12.60 11.24
N LEU A 279 -1.79 12.43 10.03
CA LEU A 279 -0.74 11.47 9.70
C LEU A 279 0.53 11.70 10.52
N VAL A 280 0.97 12.95 10.73
CA VAL A 280 2.11 13.27 11.60
C VAL A 280 2.01 12.63 12.99
N ARG A 281 0.78 12.49 13.52
CA ARG A 281 0.54 11.86 14.82
C ARG A 281 0.25 10.37 14.72
N LEU A 282 -0.35 9.91 13.63
CA LEU A 282 -0.63 8.49 13.38
C LEU A 282 0.65 7.69 13.11
N THR A 283 1.68 8.29 12.52
CA THR A 283 3.00 7.66 12.32
C THR A 283 3.68 7.24 13.63
N GLN A 284 3.38 7.94 14.73
CA GLN A 284 3.90 7.67 16.08
C GLN A 284 3.21 6.47 16.76
N MET A 285 2.24 5.83 16.12
CA MET A 285 1.59 4.64 16.66
C MET A 285 2.51 3.41 16.62
N THR A 286 2.23 2.46 17.51
CA THR A 286 2.83 1.12 17.45
C THR A 286 2.45 0.39 16.14
N PRO A 287 3.26 -0.59 15.68
CA PRO A 287 2.95 -1.34 14.46
C PRO A 287 1.55 -1.97 14.48
N LEU A 288 1.18 -2.59 15.62
CA LEU A 288 -0.14 -3.20 15.79
C LEU A 288 -1.26 -2.17 15.72
N ALA A 289 -1.07 -0.98 16.29
CA ALA A 289 -2.06 0.09 16.21
C ALA A 289 -2.22 0.63 14.78
N LYS A 290 -1.13 0.78 14.02
CA LYS A 290 -1.19 1.13 12.59
C LYS A 290 -1.96 0.07 11.79
N ARG A 291 -1.70 -1.22 12.03
CA ARG A 291 -2.43 -2.35 11.41
C ARG A 291 -3.93 -2.28 11.71
N SER A 292 -4.30 -2.17 12.99
CA SER A 292 -5.72 -2.05 13.39
C SER A 292 -6.41 -0.81 12.81
N PHE A 293 -5.69 0.30 12.64
CA PHE A 293 -6.21 1.49 11.99
C PHE A 293 -6.48 1.27 10.50
N LEU A 294 -5.57 0.64 9.76
CA LEU A 294 -5.78 0.31 8.34
C LEU A 294 -6.89 -0.74 8.15
N GLU A 295 -7.03 -1.70 9.06
CA GLU A 295 -8.17 -2.63 9.08
C GLU A 295 -9.51 -1.90 9.27
N ALA A 296 -9.54 -0.84 10.08
CA ALA A 296 -10.73 -0.01 10.24
C ALA A 296 -11.02 0.84 8.99
N CYS A 297 -9.97 1.34 8.32
CA CYS A 297 -10.10 2.01 7.04
C CYS A 297 -10.73 1.08 6.00
N LEU A 298 -10.23 -0.16 5.90
CA LEU A 298 -10.78 -1.16 4.99
C LEU A 298 -12.25 -1.46 5.28
N LYS A 299 -12.63 -1.60 6.56
CA LYS A 299 -14.04 -1.80 6.96
C LYS A 299 -14.95 -0.63 6.63
N THR A 300 -14.41 0.58 6.57
CA THR A 300 -15.14 1.79 6.15
C THR A 300 -15.48 1.69 4.67
N ILE A 301 -14.48 1.35 3.85
CA ILE A 301 -14.59 1.22 2.40
C ILE A 301 -15.47 0.01 2.03
N GLU A 302 -15.38 -1.10 2.76
CA GLU A 302 -16.19 -2.30 2.50
C GLU A 302 -17.62 -2.18 3.07
N HIS A 303 -18.09 -0.98 3.43
CA HIS A 303 -19.42 -0.80 4.02
C HIS A 303 -20.54 -1.23 3.08
N ASP A 304 -20.52 -0.73 1.85
CA ASP A 304 -21.54 -0.90 0.83
C ASP A 304 -21.21 -2.04 -0.17
N GLY A 305 -20.08 -2.71 0.01
CA GLY A 305 -19.61 -3.78 -0.85
C GLY A 305 -19.04 -3.31 -2.20
N LYS A 306 -18.91 -1.99 -2.41
CA LYS A 306 -18.28 -1.39 -3.58
C LYS A 306 -16.99 -0.70 -3.13
N LYS A 307 -15.98 -0.68 -4.00
CA LYS A 307 -14.71 0.00 -3.72
C LYS A 307 -14.49 1.03 -4.82
N THR A 308 -14.53 2.31 -4.47
CA THR A 308 -14.30 3.40 -5.42
C THR A 308 -12.80 3.63 -5.62
N GLY A 309 -12.42 4.19 -6.77
CA GLY A 309 -11.03 4.56 -7.04
C GLY A 309 -10.50 5.62 -6.06
N ILE A 310 -11.37 6.50 -5.57
CA ILE A 310 -11.04 7.55 -4.59
C ILE A 310 -10.70 6.95 -3.22
N GLU A 311 -11.51 6.02 -2.74
CA GLU A 311 -11.27 5.32 -1.46
C GLU A 311 -9.95 4.56 -1.47
N LEU A 312 -9.66 3.87 -2.58
CA LEU A 312 -8.41 3.13 -2.73
C LEU A 312 -7.20 4.07 -2.79
N GLN A 313 -7.32 5.24 -3.42
CA GLN A 313 -6.27 6.25 -3.41
C GLN A 313 -5.99 6.78 -2.00
N ILE A 314 -7.03 7.13 -1.24
CA ILE A 314 -6.89 7.59 0.15
C ILE A 314 -6.26 6.47 0.99
N LEU A 315 -6.76 5.23 0.88
CA LEU A 315 -6.22 4.08 1.61
C LEU A 315 -4.74 3.86 1.28
N ARG A 316 -4.36 3.91 0.00
CA ARG A 316 -2.97 3.80 -0.46
C ARG A 316 -2.09 4.89 0.12
N GLY A 317 -2.52 6.15 0.07
CA GLY A 317 -1.77 7.25 0.67
C GLY A 317 -1.63 7.12 2.19
N LEU A 318 -2.69 6.71 2.90
CA LEU A 318 -2.64 6.45 4.35
C LEU A 318 -1.65 5.34 4.70
N ALA A 319 -1.65 4.24 3.95
CA ALA A 319 -0.78 3.12 4.27
C ALA A 319 0.68 3.39 3.92
N ALA A 320 0.95 4.06 2.79
CA ALA A 320 2.27 4.56 2.44
C ALA A 320 2.81 5.46 3.56
N ALA A 321 2.03 6.46 3.98
CA ALA A 321 2.42 7.38 5.06
C ALA A 321 2.66 6.67 6.40
N LEU A 322 1.97 5.56 6.67
CA LEU A 322 2.15 4.76 7.88
C LEU A 322 3.27 3.72 7.78
N SER A 323 3.95 3.65 6.63
CA SER A 323 4.97 2.65 6.31
C SER A 323 4.44 1.21 6.39
N CYS A 324 3.18 1.00 6.02
CA CYS A 324 2.52 -0.30 6.04
C CYS A 324 2.19 -0.75 4.61
N PRO A 325 2.67 -1.92 4.16
CA PRO A 325 2.36 -2.40 2.82
C PRO A 325 0.86 -2.73 2.71
N LEU A 326 0.20 -2.20 1.69
CA LEU A 326 -1.12 -2.67 1.28
C LEU A 326 -0.99 -3.68 0.15
N ARG A 327 -1.89 -4.66 0.16
CA ARG A 327 -2.10 -5.51 -1.00
C ARG A 327 -2.95 -4.80 -2.05
N LEU A 328 -2.85 -5.26 -3.30
CA LEU A 328 -3.77 -4.87 -4.36
C LEU A 328 -5.20 -5.31 -4.00
N PHE A 329 -6.16 -4.42 -4.22
CA PHE A 329 -7.59 -4.69 -4.00
C PHE A 329 -8.32 -4.64 -5.34
N LYS A 330 -9.28 -5.54 -5.55
CA LYS A 330 -10.16 -5.48 -6.72
C LYS A 330 -11.09 -4.27 -6.64
N ILE A 331 -11.09 -3.41 -7.67
CA ILE A 331 -12.16 -2.42 -7.92
C ILE A 331 -13.40 -3.18 -8.41
N SER A 332 -14.57 -2.86 -7.87
CA SER A 332 -15.83 -3.37 -8.42
C SER A 332 -16.10 -2.68 -9.76
N ASP A 333 -15.91 -3.39 -10.88
CA ASP A 333 -16.14 -2.89 -12.24
C ASP A 333 -17.62 -2.48 -12.45
N GLN A 334 -17.97 -1.23 -12.20
CA GLN A 334 -19.26 -0.63 -12.61
C GLN A 334 -19.16 0.86 -12.99
N GLU A 335 -18.11 1.29 -13.68
CA GLU A 335 -18.05 2.64 -14.28
C GLU A 335 -17.91 2.67 -15.81
N SER A 336 -18.05 1.54 -16.51
CA SER A 336 -17.98 1.49 -17.98
C SER A 336 -19.32 1.33 -18.70
N SER A 337 -20.47 1.61 -18.05
CA SER A 337 -21.79 1.48 -18.69
C SER A 337 -22.74 2.65 -18.44
N LYS A 338 -22.26 3.89 -18.56
CA LYS A 338 -23.13 5.06 -18.84
C LYS A 338 -22.47 6.04 -19.81
N SER A 339 -22.29 5.60 -21.05
CA SER A 339 -22.29 6.50 -22.21
C SER A 339 -22.67 5.68 -23.44
N SER A 340 -23.97 5.59 -23.70
CA SER A 340 -24.55 5.24 -24.99
C SER A 340 -25.80 6.06 -25.18
#